data_AF-A0A1F9ZUH6-F1
#
_entry.id   AF-A0A1F9ZUH6-F1
#
_cell.length_a   1.000
_cell.length_b   1.000
_cell.length_c   1.000
_cell.angle_alpha   90.00
_cell.angle_beta   90.00
_cell.angle_gamma   90.00
#
_symmetry.space_group_name_H-M   'P 1'
#
loop_
_entity.id
_entity.type
_entity.pdbx_description
1 polymer ?
#
loop_
_entity_poly.entity_id
_entity_poly.type
_entity_poly.pdbx_seq_one_letter_code
_entity_poly.pdbx_strand_id
1 'polypeptide(L)'
;MKCPSCGAENADYVIFCGQCATQIRKPDPSRAVFKEWTKQSEQLETPRNTNVVTDLSLIAIAVNVRRIFILIGLGIILTIGTSLISLWISISDYDVESAQSLLRTWLLLATAILIAGLLYAIFQKRLTRASASNRTRL
;
A
#
# COMPACT_ATOMS: atom_id res chain seq x y z
N MET A 1 -58.70 -22.78 0.47
CA MET A 1 -58.41 -24.06 1.18
C MET A 1 -58.83 -24.03 2.66
N LYS A 2 -59.27 -25.18 3.22
CA LYS A 2 -59.59 -25.30 4.66
C LYS A 2 -58.37 -25.71 5.48
N CYS A 3 -58.23 -25.11 6.66
CA CYS A 3 -57.17 -25.45 7.62
C CYS A 3 -57.46 -26.82 8.27
N PRO A 4 -56.51 -27.78 8.27
CA PRO A 4 -56.70 -29.08 8.89
C PRO A 4 -56.74 -29.03 10.43
N SER A 5 -56.26 -27.94 11.04
CA SER A 5 -56.17 -27.80 12.50
C SER A 5 -57.41 -27.16 13.12
N CYS A 6 -57.97 -26.11 12.51
CA CYS A 6 -59.11 -25.37 13.06
C CYS A 6 -60.33 -25.27 12.13
N GLY A 7 -60.27 -25.83 10.92
CA GLY A 7 -61.37 -25.81 9.95
C GLY A 7 -61.61 -24.47 9.24
N ALA A 8 -60.87 -23.41 9.58
CA ALA A 8 -61.04 -22.09 8.97
C ALA A 8 -60.77 -22.10 7.45
N GLU A 9 -61.55 -21.31 6.71
CA GLU A 9 -61.37 -21.12 5.28
C GLU A 9 -60.32 -20.03 5.01
N ASN A 10 -59.29 -20.37 4.25
CA ASN A 10 -58.16 -19.50 3.94
C ASN A 10 -57.96 -19.41 2.43
N ALA A 11 -57.45 -18.27 1.96
CA ALA A 11 -57.10 -18.09 0.55
C ALA A 11 -56.00 -19.08 0.14
N ASP A 12 -55.99 -19.51 -1.12
CA ASP A 12 -55.08 -20.57 -1.55
C ASP A 12 -53.60 -20.15 -1.53
N TYR A 13 -53.26 -18.87 -1.61
CA TYR A 13 -51.85 -18.45 -1.61
C TYR A 13 -51.20 -18.35 -0.22
N VAL A 14 -51.94 -18.53 0.88
CA VAL A 14 -51.39 -18.35 2.23
C VAL A 14 -50.63 -19.59 2.73
N ILE A 15 -49.47 -19.35 3.36
CA ILE A 15 -48.59 -20.41 3.91
C ILE A 15 -49.07 -20.83 5.31
N PHE A 16 -49.60 -19.87 6.07
CA PHE A 16 -50.09 -20.04 7.43
C PHE A 16 -51.57 -19.68 7.51
N CYS A 17 -52.30 -20.38 8.38
CA CYS A 17 -53.70 -20.07 8.66
C CYS A 17 -53.81 -18.73 9.40
N GLY A 18 -54.69 -17.84 8.94
CA GLY A 18 -54.89 -16.52 9.55
C GLY A 18 -55.56 -16.55 10.92
N GLN A 19 -56.10 -17.69 11.35
CA GLN A 19 -56.81 -17.84 12.63
C GLN A 19 -55.96 -18.50 13.72
N CYS A 20 -55.29 -19.61 13.40
CA CYS A 20 -54.54 -20.41 14.38
C CYS A 20 -53.04 -20.50 14.09
N ALA A 21 -52.54 -19.76 13.09
CA ALA A 21 -51.14 -19.76 12.64
C ALA A 21 -50.59 -21.14 12.22
N THR A 22 -51.42 -22.17 12.10
CA THR A 22 -50.98 -23.49 11.61
C THR A 22 -50.45 -23.37 10.19
N GLN A 23 -49.31 -24.01 9.92
CA GLN A 23 -48.76 -24.08 8.58
C GLN A 23 -49.64 -24.99 7.71
N ILE A 24 -50.19 -24.43 6.65
CA ILE A 24 -51.14 -25.11 5.75
C ILE A 24 -50.54 -25.39 4.37
N ARG A 25 -49.41 -24.77 4.03
CA ARG A 25 -48.62 -25.09 2.83
C ARG A 25 -47.12 -25.14 3.13
N LYS A 26 -46.40 -25.98 2.38
CA LYS A 26 -44.93 -25.95 2.37
C LYS A 26 -44.46 -24.71 1.60
N PRO A 27 -43.49 -23.95 2.12
CA PRO A 27 -42.91 -22.83 1.39
C PRO A 27 -42.24 -23.35 0.12
N ASP A 28 -42.47 -22.66 -1.00
CA ASP A 28 -41.86 -22.97 -2.28
C ASP A 28 -40.34 -22.71 -2.21
N PRO A 29 -39.48 -23.74 -2.42
CA PRO A 29 -38.04 -23.60 -2.34
C PRO A 29 -37.47 -22.60 -3.34
N SER A 30 -38.14 -22.36 -4.47
CA SER A 30 -37.67 -21.42 -5.51
C SER A 30 -37.66 -19.96 -5.03
N ARG A 31 -38.58 -19.57 -4.13
CA ARG A 31 -38.60 -18.23 -3.51
C ARG A 31 -37.56 -18.04 -2.42
N ALA A 32 -37.13 -19.11 -1.75
CA ALA A 32 -36.09 -19.03 -0.73
C ALA A 32 -34.71 -18.76 -1.37
N VAL A 33 -34.45 -19.40 -2.52
CA VAL A 33 -33.22 -19.19 -3.29
C VAL A 33 -33.12 -17.74 -3.76
N PHE A 34 -34.19 -17.16 -4.29
CA PHE A 34 -34.18 -15.76 -4.76
C PHE A 34 -33.82 -14.74 -3.65
N LYS A 35 -34.30 -14.95 -2.42
CA LYS A 35 -33.95 -14.08 -1.28
C LYS A 35 -32.47 -14.14 -0.92
N GLU A 36 -31.84 -15.31 -1.05
CA GLU A 36 -30.41 -15.47 -0.77
C GLU A 36 -29.55 -14.70 -1.77
N TRP A 37 -29.89 -14.77 -3.07
CA TRP A 37 -29.20 -14.02 -4.12
C TRP A 37 -29.32 -12.49 -3.94
N THR A 38 -30.50 -11.98 -3.57
CA THR A 38 -30.70 -10.54 -3.34
C THR A 38 -29.92 -10.01 -2.14
N LYS A 39 -29.72 -10.86 -1.11
CA LYS A 39 -28.94 -10.49 0.08
C LYS A 39 -27.44 -10.50 -0.21
N GLN A 40 -27.00 -11.40 -1.08
CA GLN A 40 -25.61 -11.50 -1.49
C GLN A 40 -25.18 -10.37 -2.44
N SER A 41 -26.10 -9.87 -3.29
CA SER A 41 -25.81 -8.74 -4.19
C SER A 41 -25.67 -7.41 -3.46
N GLU A 42 -26.38 -7.21 -2.35
CA GLU A 42 -26.26 -5.98 -1.54
C GLU A 42 -24.99 -5.98 -0.67
N GLN A 43 -24.50 -7.16 -0.28
CA GLN A 43 -23.24 -7.27 0.48
C GLN A 43 -21.98 -7.24 -0.40
N LEU A 44 -22.13 -7.30 -1.74
CA LEU A 44 -21.02 -7.18 -2.69
C LEU A 44 -20.64 -5.72 -3.03
N GLU A 45 -21.34 -4.74 -2.46
CA GLU A 45 -20.88 -3.34 -2.42
C GLU A 45 -20.11 -3.11 -1.11
N THR A 46 -18.92 -3.72 -1.02
CA THR A 46 -17.99 -3.45 0.08
C THR A 46 -17.69 -1.95 0.15
N PRO A 47 -17.79 -1.29 1.32
CA PRO A 47 -17.26 0.05 1.49
C PRO A 47 -15.77 -0.01 1.18
N ARG A 48 -15.35 0.73 0.14
CA ARG A 48 -13.95 0.92 -0.22
C ARG A 48 -13.21 1.43 1.03
N ASN A 49 -12.52 0.51 1.71
CA ASN A 49 -11.77 0.72 2.94
C ASN A 49 -10.63 1.72 2.66
N THR A 50 -10.89 3.02 2.86
CA THR A 50 -10.00 4.14 2.52
C THR A 50 -8.68 4.09 3.27
N ASN A 51 -8.65 3.48 4.45
CA ASN A 51 -7.47 3.27 5.28
C ASN A 51 -6.42 2.36 4.62
N VAL A 52 -6.82 1.38 3.80
CA VAL A 52 -5.85 0.49 3.13
C VAL A 52 -5.10 1.24 2.01
N VAL A 53 -5.77 2.19 1.34
CA VAL A 53 -5.16 3.01 0.30
C VAL A 53 -4.23 4.06 0.92
N THR A 54 -4.59 4.62 2.09
CA THR A 54 -3.72 5.58 2.80
C THR A 54 -2.53 4.90 3.49
N ASP A 55 -2.66 3.68 4.02
CA ASP A 55 -1.53 2.99 4.65
C ASP A 55 -0.47 2.58 3.62
N LEU A 56 -0.89 2.20 2.41
CA LEU A 56 0.04 1.87 1.32
C LEU A 56 0.79 3.11 0.80
N SER A 57 0.12 4.27 0.76
CA SER A 57 0.76 5.53 0.39
C SER A 57 1.69 6.05 1.50
N LEU A 58 1.33 5.87 2.78
CA LEU A 58 2.18 6.26 3.91
C LEU A 58 3.48 5.45 3.96
N ILE A 59 3.40 4.12 3.73
CA ILE A 59 4.59 3.25 3.68
C ILE A 59 5.47 3.61 2.46
N ALA A 60 4.87 3.92 1.30
CA ALA A 60 5.62 4.35 0.12
C ALA A 60 6.32 5.71 0.33
N ILE A 61 5.67 6.64 1.03
CA ILE A 61 6.25 7.96 1.38
C ILE A 61 7.37 7.78 2.41
N ALA A 62 7.20 6.92 3.42
CA ALA A 62 8.20 6.68 4.46
C ALA A 62 9.53 6.12 3.91
N VAL A 63 9.47 5.22 2.93
CA VAL A 63 10.68 4.67 2.27
C VAL A 63 11.40 5.74 1.44
N ASN A 64 10.67 6.65 0.79
CA ASN A 64 11.26 7.75 0.05
C ASN A 64 11.87 8.81 0.97
N VAL A 65 11.27 9.07 2.13
CA VAL A 65 11.80 10.02 3.12
C VAL A 65 13.14 9.53 3.68
N ARG A 66 13.26 8.26 4.06
CA ARG A 66 14.54 7.70 4.56
C ARG A 66 15.66 7.80 3.52
N ARG A 67 15.35 7.69 2.22
CA ARG A 67 16.33 7.87 1.13
C ARG A 67 16.72 9.33 0.94
N ILE A 68 15.76 10.25 1.02
CA ILE A 68 15.99 11.70 0.93
C ILE A 68 16.92 12.16 2.06
N PHE A 69 16.69 11.69 3.29
CA PHE A 69 17.57 12.02 4.43
C PHE A 69 19.02 11.55 4.24
N ILE A 70 19.24 10.35 3.70
CA ILE A 70 20.59 9.83 3.45
C ILE A 70 21.31 10.67 2.38
N LEU A 71 20.61 11.03 1.30
CA LEU A 71 21.17 11.86 0.23
C LEU A 71 21.47 13.29 0.70
N ILE A 72 20.58 13.88 1.49
CA ILE A 72 20.79 15.19 2.10
C ILE A 72 22.00 15.14 3.04
N GLY A 73 22.08 14.13 3.91
CA GLY A 73 23.21 13.94 4.82
C GLY A 73 24.55 13.82 4.08
N LEU A 74 24.61 13.01 3.01
CA LEU A 74 25.79 12.89 2.16
C LEU A 74 26.15 14.21 1.47
N GLY A 75 25.16 14.95 0.97
CA GLY A 75 25.37 16.26 0.36
C GLY A 75 25.95 17.28 1.34
N ILE A 76 25.47 17.28 2.59
CA ILE A 76 25.99 18.14 3.66
C ILE A 76 27.44 17.77 4.01
N ILE A 77 27.75 16.49 4.17
CA ILE A 77 29.12 16.03 4.46
C ILE A 77 30.07 16.41 3.32
N LEU A 78 29.63 16.28 2.07
CA LEU A 78 30.40 16.69 0.90
C LEU A 78 30.67 18.19 0.89
N THR A 79 29.65 19.02 1.11
CA THR A 79 29.81 20.48 1.11
C THR A 79 30.71 20.96 2.25
N ILE A 80 30.53 20.41 3.46
CA ILE A 80 31.40 20.72 4.60
C ILE A 80 32.84 20.31 4.31
N GLY A 81 33.06 19.10 3.78
CA GLY A 81 34.39 18.61 3.43
C GLY A 81 35.07 19.47 2.36
N THR A 82 34.36 19.85 1.30
CA THR A 82 34.91 20.75 0.27
C THR A 82 35.27 22.13 0.82
N SER A 83 34.43 22.68 1.70
CA SER A 83 34.70 23.99 2.33
C SER A 83 35.89 23.95 3.27
N LEU A 84 36.04 22.87 4.06
CA LEU A 84 37.19 22.69 4.96
C LEU A 84 38.50 22.53 4.19
N ILE A 85 38.50 21.79 3.09
CA ILE A 85 39.70 21.61 2.24
C ILE A 85 40.08 22.92 1.58
N SER A 86 39.09 23.66 1.07
CA SER A 86 39.33 24.97 0.45
C SER A 86 39.88 25.97 1.46
N LEU A 87 39.34 25.96 2.69
CA LEU A 87 39.81 26.80 3.79
C LEU A 87 41.24 26.42 4.23
N TRP A 88 41.55 25.12 4.29
CA TRP A 88 42.86 24.62 4.69
C TRP A 88 43.94 24.94 3.65
N ILE A 89 43.62 24.84 2.35
CA ILE A 89 44.51 25.28 1.27
C ILE A 89 44.76 26.79 1.36
N SER A 90 43.76 27.60 1.71
CA SER A 90 43.94 29.05 1.85
C SER A 90 44.83 29.46 3.02
N ILE A 91 44.98 28.61 4.04
CA ILE A 91 45.71 28.93 5.27
C ILE A 91 47.12 28.34 5.31
N SER A 92 47.38 27.30 4.52
CA SER A 92 48.66 26.62 4.47
C SER A 92 49.45 27.06 3.23
N ASP A 93 50.72 27.37 3.41
CA ASP A 93 51.67 27.73 2.35
C ASP A 93 52.07 26.45 1.58
N TYR A 94 51.10 25.86 0.88
CA TYR A 94 51.17 24.52 0.31
C TYR A 94 51.38 24.58 -1.21
N ASP A 95 52.34 23.80 -1.70
CA ASP A 95 52.76 23.78 -3.10
C ASP A 95 51.61 23.33 -4.04
N VAL A 96 51.35 24.11 -5.09
CA VAL A 96 50.13 24.06 -5.94
C VAL A 96 49.91 22.70 -6.60
N GLU A 97 50.99 21.95 -6.87
CA GLU A 97 50.96 20.61 -7.47
C GLU A 97 50.25 19.58 -6.57
N SER A 98 50.47 19.68 -5.27
CA SER A 98 49.90 18.76 -4.28
C SER A 98 48.43 19.04 -4.01
N ALA A 99 48.01 20.31 -4.01
CA ALA A 99 46.61 20.71 -3.84
C ALA A 99 45.71 20.17 -4.97
N GLN A 100 46.22 20.12 -6.20
CA GLN A 100 45.48 19.59 -7.34
C GLN A 100 45.23 18.08 -7.23
N SER A 101 46.19 17.34 -6.68
CA SER A 101 46.05 15.89 -6.42
C SER A 101 45.00 15.59 -5.34
N LEU A 102 44.96 16.41 -4.29
CA LEU A 102 43.97 16.30 -3.21
C LEU A 102 42.57 16.64 -3.71
N LEU A 103 42.42 17.70 -4.51
CA LEU A 103 41.13 18.08 -5.08
C LEU A 103 40.58 16.99 -6.01
N ARG A 104 41.43 16.39 -6.85
CA ARG A 104 41.03 15.29 -7.76
C ARG A 104 40.61 14.04 -7.00
N THR A 105 41.38 13.63 -5.98
CA THR A 105 41.02 12.46 -5.16
C THR A 105 39.70 12.69 -4.42
N TRP A 106 39.46 13.91 -3.92
CA TRP A 106 38.19 14.27 -3.31
C TRP A 106 37.01 14.24 -4.26
N LEU A 107 37.17 14.78 -5.48
CA LEU A 107 36.15 14.75 -6.53
C LEU A 107 35.80 13.31 -6.95
N LEU A 108 36.79 12.43 -7.05
CA LEU A 108 36.58 11.01 -7.33
C LEU A 108 35.81 10.32 -6.21
N LEU A 109 36.12 10.65 -4.96
CA LEU A 109 35.44 10.08 -3.79
C LEU A 109 33.98 10.57 -3.72
N ALA A 110 33.74 11.86 -4.02
CA ALA A 110 32.41 12.44 -4.10
C ALA A 110 31.55 11.80 -5.21
N THR A 111 32.12 11.62 -6.39
CA THR A 111 31.43 10.96 -7.50
C THR A 111 31.15 9.49 -7.21
N ALA A 112 32.09 8.76 -6.61
CA ALA A 112 31.88 7.38 -6.19
C ALA A 112 30.72 7.24 -5.17
N ILE A 113 30.65 8.14 -4.20
CA ILE A 113 29.56 8.20 -3.20
C ILE A 113 28.21 8.45 -3.88
N LEU A 114 28.13 9.40 -4.82
CA LEU A 114 26.90 9.68 -5.56
C LEU A 114 26.46 8.47 -6.40
N ILE A 115 27.39 7.82 -7.09
CA ILE A 115 27.12 6.61 -7.88
C ILE A 115 26.62 5.48 -6.97
N ALA A 116 27.27 5.25 -5.82
CA ALA A 116 26.86 4.24 -4.85
C ALA A 116 25.46 4.51 -4.29
N GLY A 117 25.14 5.77 -3.96
CA GLY A 117 23.80 6.18 -3.55
C GLY A 117 22.73 5.92 -4.63
N LEU A 118 23.08 6.19 -5.89
CA LEU A 118 22.20 5.98 -7.04
C LEU A 118 21.96 4.49 -7.31
N LEU A 119 23.02 3.68 -7.24
CA LEU A 119 22.94 2.22 -7.36
C LEU A 119 22.10 1.60 -6.24
N TYR A 120 22.30 2.05 -5.00
CA TYR A 120 21.48 1.62 -3.85
C TYR A 120 20.00 1.95 -4.07
N ALA A 121 19.71 3.15 -4.60
CA ALA A 121 18.34 3.56 -4.92
C ALA A 121 17.70 2.68 -6.01
N ILE A 122 18.46 2.32 -7.05
CA ILE A 122 18.01 1.44 -8.15
C ILE A 122 17.77 0.02 -7.64
N PHE A 123 18.71 -0.53 -6.87
CA PHE A 123 18.62 -1.90 -6.34
C PHE A 123 17.38 -2.07 -5.46
N GLN A 124 17.14 -1.13 -4.57
CA GLN A 124 15.95 -1.13 -3.72
C GLN A 124 14.64 -0.94 -4.52
N LYS A 125 14.65 -0.20 -5.64
CA LYS A 125 13.48 -0.12 -6.56
C LYS A 125 13.19 -1.47 -7.24
N ARG A 126 14.21 -2.30 -7.48
CA ARG A 126 14.01 -3.65 -8.04
C ARG A 126 13.37 -4.58 -7.03
N LEU A 127 13.78 -4.51 -5.75
CA LEU A 127 13.21 -5.34 -4.68
C LEU A 127 11.72 -5.04 -4.45
N THR A 128 11.31 -3.77 -4.46
CA THR A 128 9.89 -3.41 -4.30
C THR A 128 9.03 -3.90 -5.47
N ARG A 129 9.54 -3.85 -6.71
CA ARG A 129 8.84 -4.42 -7.88
C ARG A 129 8.74 -5.95 -7.82
N ALA A 130 9.81 -6.63 -7.38
CA ALA A 130 9.82 -8.08 -7.24
C ALA A 130 8.78 -8.55 -6.18
N SER A 131 8.68 -7.85 -5.06
CA SER A 131 7.68 -8.17 -4.02
C SER A 131 6.23 -7.94 -4.48
N ALA A 132 5.97 -6.94 -5.34
CA ALA A 132 4.64 -6.69 -5.88
C ALA A 132 4.21 -7.77 -6.89
N SER A 133 5.15 -8.27 -7.71
CA SER A 133 4.89 -9.33 -8.68
C SER A 133 4.57 -10.69 -8.04
N ASN A 134 5.05 -10.95 -6.82
CA ASN A 134 4.83 -12.24 -6.16
C ASN A 134 3.44 -12.32 -5.50
N ARG A 135 2.82 -11.17 -5.20
CA ARG A 135 1.49 -11.09 -4.56
C ARG A 135 0.33 -11.29 -5.55
N THR A 136 0.55 -11.11 -6.85
CA THR A 136 -0.47 -11.32 -7.89
C THR A 136 -0.53 -12.77 -8.41
N ARG A 137 0.31 -13.68 -7.89
CA ARG A 137 0.32 -15.12 -8.26
C ARG A 137 -0.27 -16.06 -7.19
N LEU A 138 -0.79 -15.52 -6.09
CA LEU A 138 -1.51 -16.26 -5.03
C LEU A 138 -2.97 -15.83 -5.05
#